data_AF-A0A0M2EWK4-F1
#
_entry.id   AF-A0A0M2EWK4-F1
#
_cell.length_a   1.000
_cell.length_b   1.000
_cell.length_c   1.000
_cell.angle_alpha   90.00
_cell.angle_beta   90.00
_cell.angle_gamma   90.00
#
_symmetry.space_group_name_H-M   'P 1'
#
loop_
_entity.id
_entity.type
_entity.pdbx_description
1 polymer ?
#
loop_
_entity_poly.entity_id
_entity_poly.type
_entity_poly.pdbx_seq_one_letter_code
_entity_poly.pdbx_strand_id
1 'polypeptide(L)'
;MATFEELSVKAILPDTIKKQIDDGSLKIEGLQLRDLRGKYTTPLNTLMVKEDRTYSPALMIPFQNEFLVTLSLINRNICTKFREQSEILSRIERKLDQLLTNEMDRLNSEVNFFFSEVTDLDKHDHQRSERLLFEGSKTAALLAQKLGQFIEGYIDNMALQNRHNPSNALTYGELKAGTKDKRYGSSQDIVAYPCFKGSLVEVYTCAFLEMLNSLNILSLIHRGRNTPDYLVNLESVKDQLVALLKKLAVGDLQKHFDREQPGFRDMCYQLYIDYQDNNRSLIYRGNPEAERLSVFFDEFSFDALAVRERRQADFGVYQDEHLHCAITEILNMLENIDNLKMRASTLPDTAEERSHAISVLSDKFFLTHNESDTSASDSV
;
A
#
# COMPACT_ATOMS: atom_id res chain seq x y z
N MET A 1 -23.10 -14.37 53.24
CA MET A 1 -22.09 -14.61 54.30
C MET A 1 -22.16 -16.09 54.62
N ALA A 2 -21.13 -16.87 54.27
CA ALA A 2 -21.09 -18.29 54.61
C ALA A 2 -20.52 -18.44 56.02
N THR A 3 -21.27 -19.08 56.91
CA THR A 3 -20.81 -19.52 58.23
C THR A 3 -19.75 -20.61 58.02
N PHE A 4 -18.49 -20.30 58.29
CA PHE A 4 -17.45 -21.30 58.38
C PHE A 4 -17.52 -21.93 59.78
N GLU A 5 -17.89 -23.20 59.86
CA GLU A 5 -17.74 -23.98 61.07
C GLU A 5 -16.25 -24.27 61.28
N GLU A 6 -15.71 -23.81 62.41
CA GLU A 6 -14.31 -24.03 62.76
C GLU A 6 -14.15 -25.45 63.32
N LEU A 7 -13.61 -26.35 62.50
CA LEU A 7 -13.46 -27.77 62.84
C LEU A 7 -12.10 -27.99 63.51
N SER A 8 -12.06 -28.09 64.84
CA SER A 8 -10.82 -28.35 65.58
C SER A 8 -10.47 -29.85 65.52
N VAL A 9 -9.32 -30.20 64.93
CA VAL A 9 -8.82 -31.58 64.85
C VAL A 9 -7.71 -31.79 65.88
N LYS A 10 -7.90 -32.72 66.83
CA LYS A 10 -6.86 -33.17 67.76
C LYS A 10 -6.06 -34.31 67.13
N ALA A 11 -4.80 -34.07 66.81
CA ALA A 11 -3.87 -35.11 66.39
C ALA A 11 -3.08 -35.65 67.61
N ILE A 12 -3.06 -36.98 67.78
CA ILE A 12 -2.21 -37.64 68.77
C ILE A 12 -0.89 -37.98 68.08
N LEU A 13 0.16 -37.22 68.40
CA LEU A 13 1.49 -37.43 67.85
C LEU A 13 2.31 -38.37 68.76
N PRO A 14 3.13 -39.29 68.20
CA PRO A 14 4.12 -40.02 68.97
C PRO A 14 5.15 -39.08 69.63
N ASP A 15 5.66 -39.44 70.80
CA ASP A 15 6.54 -38.55 71.58
C ASP A 15 7.88 -38.25 70.88
N THR A 16 8.31 -39.11 69.96
CA THR A 16 9.46 -38.86 69.08
C THR A 16 9.21 -37.69 68.12
N ILE A 17 8.04 -37.64 67.50
CA ILE A 17 7.66 -36.56 66.58
C ILE A 17 7.46 -35.25 67.35
N LYS A 18 6.87 -35.31 68.55
CA LYS A 18 6.73 -34.12 69.41
C LYS A 18 8.08 -33.51 69.74
N LYS A 19 9.04 -34.31 70.20
CA LYS A 19 10.41 -33.84 70.50
C LYS A 19 11.08 -33.19 69.29
N GLN A 20 10.87 -33.76 68.10
CA GLN A 20 11.41 -33.21 66.85
C GLN A 20 10.72 -31.91 66.40
N ILE A 21 9.46 -31.70 66.79
CA ILE A 21 8.80 -30.41 66.56
C ILE A 21 9.29 -29.38 67.58
N ASP A 22 9.44 -29.78 68.84
CA ASP A 22 9.86 -28.91 69.93
C ASP A 22 11.33 -28.46 69.80
N ASP A 23 12.20 -29.31 69.26
CA ASP A 23 13.60 -28.96 68.94
C ASP A 23 13.77 -28.23 67.60
N GLY A 24 12.67 -28.01 66.87
CA GLY A 24 12.62 -27.29 65.59
C GLY A 24 13.13 -28.08 64.39
N SER A 25 13.47 -29.37 64.55
CA SER A 25 13.88 -30.24 63.43
C SER A 25 12.72 -30.62 62.50
N LEU A 26 11.47 -30.48 62.95
CA LEU A 26 10.26 -30.74 62.19
C LEU A 26 9.23 -29.62 62.37
N LYS A 27 8.60 -29.20 61.27
CA LYS A 27 7.50 -28.24 61.27
C LYS A 27 6.30 -28.84 60.56
N ILE A 28 5.11 -28.71 61.15
CA ILE A 28 3.87 -29.13 60.50
C ILE A 28 3.42 -28.00 59.58
N GLU A 29 3.49 -28.21 58.27
CA GLU A 29 2.97 -27.29 57.27
C GLU A 29 1.71 -27.87 56.61
N GLY A 30 0.56 -27.44 57.14
CA GLY A 30 -0.76 -27.81 56.61
C GLY A 30 -1.30 -29.16 57.09
N LEU A 31 -2.58 -29.39 56.78
CA LEU A 31 -3.33 -30.63 57.06
C LEU A 31 -3.79 -31.22 55.73
N GLN A 32 -3.52 -32.50 55.50
CA GLN A 32 -3.99 -33.23 54.31
C GLN A 32 -5.15 -34.15 54.70
N LEU A 33 -6.30 -34.02 54.03
CA LEU A 33 -7.40 -34.96 54.21
C LEU A 33 -7.25 -36.13 53.23
N ARG A 34 -7.30 -37.34 53.78
CA ARG A 34 -7.31 -38.59 53.04
C ARG A 34 -8.60 -39.34 53.34
N ASP A 35 -9.11 -40.09 52.37
CA ASP A 35 -10.20 -41.02 52.61
C ASP A 35 -9.72 -42.24 53.43
N LEU A 36 -10.66 -43.09 53.82
CA LEU A 36 -10.40 -44.30 54.60
C LEU A 36 -9.53 -45.33 53.86
N ARG A 37 -9.30 -45.15 52.55
CA ARG A 37 -8.41 -45.98 51.72
C ARG A 37 -7.04 -45.32 51.51
N GLY A 38 -6.80 -44.16 52.13
CA GLY A 38 -5.55 -43.42 52.05
C GLY A 38 -5.43 -42.48 50.84
N LYS A 39 -6.49 -42.33 50.03
CA LYS A 39 -6.51 -41.48 48.83
C LYS A 39 -6.79 -40.03 49.19
N TYR A 40 -6.12 -39.08 48.55
CA TYR A 40 -6.31 -37.65 48.82
C TYR A 40 -7.71 -37.16 48.42
N THR A 41 -8.41 -36.46 49.31
CA THR A 41 -9.78 -35.96 49.08
C THR A 41 -9.87 -34.44 48.90
N THR A 42 -8.79 -33.70 49.17
CA THR A 42 -8.67 -32.26 48.89
C THR A 42 -7.39 -31.95 48.11
N PRO A 43 -7.37 -30.89 47.28
CA PRO A 43 -6.18 -30.53 46.52
C PRO A 43 -5.03 -30.19 47.47
N LEU A 44 -3.84 -30.71 47.20
CA LEU A 44 -2.59 -30.20 47.77
C LEU A 44 -2.49 -28.73 47.36
N ASN A 45 -2.78 -27.80 48.28
CA ASN A 45 -2.51 -26.40 48.03
C ASN A 45 -1.03 -26.27 47.65
N THR A 46 -0.80 -25.70 46.47
CA THR A 46 0.48 -25.13 46.03
C THR A 46 1.66 -26.11 45.94
N LEU A 47 1.86 -26.68 44.75
CA LEU A 47 3.20 -26.60 44.16
C LEU A 47 3.56 -25.11 44.13
N MET A 48 4.28 -24.63 45.15
CA MET A 48 4.75 -23.25 45.26
C MET A 48 5.72 -22.98 44.11
N VAL A 49 5.18 -22.48 43.00
CA VAL A 49 5.98 -21.91 41.92
C VAL A 49 6.54 -20.60 42.48
N LYS A 50 7.87 -20.40 42.43
CA LYS A 50 8.49 -19.10 42.76
C LYS A 50 7.73 -18.00 42.00
N GLU A 51 7.48 -16.85 42.62
CA GLU A 51 6.63 -15.76 42.07
C GLU A 51 7.01 -15.33 40.64
N ASP A 52 8.28 -15.55 40.27
CA ASP A 52 8.92 -15.21 39.01
C ASP A 52 8.83 -16.30 37.92
N ARG A 53 8.21 -17.46 38.18
CA ARG A 53 8.06 -18.55 37.19
C ARG A 53 6.65 -18.60 36.60
N THR A 54 6.57 -18.41 35.28
CA THR A 54 5.30 -18.30 34.53
C THR A 54 4.68 -19.65 34.15
N TYR A 55 5.44 -20.75 34.23
CA TYR A 55 5.03 -22.12 33.91
C TYR A 55 5.41 -23.09 35.04
N SER A 56 4.61 -24.15 35.23
CA SER A 56 5.00 -25.31 36.05
C SER A 56 6.10 -26.10 35.34
N PRO A 57 7.15 -26.58 36.05
CA PRO A 57 8.24 -27.34 35.46
C PRO A 57 7.86 -28.77 35.01
N ALA A 58 6.73 -29.32 35.46
CA ALA A 58 6.24 -30.64 35.04
C ALA A 58 4.70 -30.66 34.97
N LEU A 59 4.16 -31.32 33.93
CA LEU A 59 2.72 -31.52 33.70
C LEU A 59 2.15 -32.69 34.53
N MET A 60 2.99 -33.70 34.77
CA MET A 60 2.69 -34.87 35.57
C MET A 60 3.90 -35.19 36.45
N ILE A 61 3.66 -35.47 37.73
CA ILE A 61 4.71 -35.85 38.68
C ILE A 61 4.35 -37.24 39.23
N PRO A 62 5.20 -38.26 39.06
CA PRO A 62 4.98 -39.56 39.69
C PRO A 62 5.22 -39.46 41.19
N PHE A 63 4.29 -39.99 41.99
CA PHE A 63 4.42 -40.03 43.44
C PHE A 63 3.72 -41.27 44.02
N GLN A 64 4.48 -42.09 44.76
CA GLN A 64 3.97 -43.22 45.55
C GLN A 64 2.91 -44.10 44.83
N ASN A 65 3.17 -44.46 43.58
CA ASN A 65 2.32 -45.26 42.67
C ASN A 65 1.15 -44.55 41.97
N GLU A 66 1.04 -43.22 42.08
CA GLU A 66 0.07 -42.43 41.30
C GLU A 66 0.77 -41.34 40.48
N PHE A 67 0.10 -40.88 39.42
CA PHE A 67 0.52 -39.69 38.68
C PHE A 67 -0.31 -38.50 39.14
N LEU A 68 0.34 -37.49 39.71
CA LEU A 68 -0.29 -36.21 40.01
C LEU A 68 -0.26 -35.35 38.75
N VAL A 69 -1.43 -35.01 38.22
CA VAL A 69 -1.57 -34.11 37.08
C VAL A 69 -1.68 -32.69 37.62
N THR A 70 -0.73 -31.83 37.27
CA THR A 70 -0.94 -30.39 37.48
C THR A 70 -2.08 -29.96 36.57
N LEU A 71 -3.17 -29.44 37.14
CA LEU A 71 -4.20 -28.77 36.37
C LEU A 71 -3.52 -27.54 35.77
N SER A 72 -3.04 -27.69 34.54
CA SER A 72 -2.35 -26.64 33.81
C SER A 72 -3.24 -25.42 33.81
N LEU A 73 -2.98 -24.47 34.72
CA LEU A 73 -3.32 -23.09 34.50
C LEU A 73 -2.47 -22.71 33.29
N ILE A 74 -3.03 -22.84 32.08
CA ILE A 74 -2.65 -21.98 30.96
C ILE A 74 -2.58 -20.61 31.61
N ASN A 75 -1.38 -20.04 31.71
CA ASN A 75 -1.18 -18.92 32.61
C ASN A 75 -2.11 -17.81 32.12
N ARG A 76 -3.22 -17.62 32.85
CA ARG A 76 -4.27 -16.69 32.44
C ARG A 76 -3.67 -15.31 32.26
N ASN A 77 -2.62 -14.98 33.02
CA ASN A 77 -1.89 -13.72 32.92
C ASN A 77 -1.11 -13.58 31.61
N ILE A 78 -0.60 -14.67 31.01
CA ILE A 78 0.02 -14.61 29.67
C ILE A 78 -1.08 -14.36 28.62
N CYS A 79 -2.18 -15.13 28.67
CA CYS A 79 -3.27 -14.95 27.71
C CYS A 79 -3.94 -13.58 27.83
N THR A 80 -4.12 -13.04 29.04
CA THR A 80 -4.65 -11.69 29.23
C THR A 80 -3.66 -10.64 28.73
N LYS A 81 -2.37 -10.74 29.04
CA LYS A 81 -1.34 -9.83 28.50
C LYS A 81 -1.29 -9.84 26.97
N PHE A 82 -1.39 -11.02 26.34
CA PHE A 82 -1.45 -11.11 24.88
C PHE A 82 -2.73 -10.48 24.32
N ARG A 83 -3.89 -10.68 24.98
CA ARG A 83 -5.14 -10.02 24.58
C ARG A 83 -5.06 -8.51 24.71
N GLU A 84 -4.55 -8.00 25.83
CA GLU A 84 -4.32 -6.58 26.07
C GLU A 84 -3.39 -5.99 25.00
N GLN A 85 -2.28 -6.66 24.68
CA GLN A 85 -1.37 -6.22 23.61
C GLN A 85 -2.06 -6.23 22.24
N SER A 86 -2.83 -7.27 21.92
CA SER A 86 -3.59 -7.34 20.67
C SER A 86 -4.61 -6.20 20.56
N GLU A 87 -5.33 -5.90 21.64
CA GLU A 87 -6.29 -4.79 21.68
C GLU A 87 -5.61 -3.42 21.52
N ILE A 88 -4.43 -3.24 22.14
CA ILE A 88 -3.62 -2.04 21.96
C ILE A 88 -3.18 -1.90 20.50
N LEU A 89 -2.69 -2.98 19.88
CA LEU A 89 -2.27 -2.98 18.47
C LEU A 89 -3.44 -2.64 17.54
N SER A 90 -4.59 -3.28 17.70
CA SER A 90 -5.79 -2.97 16.90
C SER A 90 -6.26 -1.52 17.09
N ARG A 91 -6.10 -0.95 18.30
CA ARG A 91 -6.41 0.46 18.54
C ARG A 91 -5.41 1.40 17.86
N ILE A 92 -4.13 1.03 17.80
CA ILE A 92 -3.09 1.79 17.10
C ILE A 92 -3.36 1.76 15.60
N GLU A 93 -3.61 0.58 15.04
CA GLU A 93 -3.96 0.38 13.63
C GLU A 93 -5.14 1.27 13.22
N ARG A 94 -6.26 1.20 13.94
CA ARG A 94 -7.42 2.07 13.67
C ARG A 94 -7.11 3.57 13.75
N LYS A 95 -6.23 3.98 14.67
CA LYS A 95 -5.81 5.39 14.77
C LYS A 95 -4.93 5.80 13.59
N LEU A 96 -4.06 4.91 13.12
CA LEU A 96 -3.25 5.16 11.92
C LEU A 96 -4.15 5.30 10.70
N ASP A 97 -5.12 4.41 10.52
CA ASP A 97 -6.09 4.51 9.42
C ASP A 97 -6.84 5.85 9.46
N GLN A 98 -7.33 6.25 10.63
CA GLN A 98 -7.99 7.54 10.81
C GLN A 98 -7.08 8.73 10.50
N LEU A 99 -5.81 8.68 10.89
CA LEU A 99 -4.84 9.73 10.56
C LEU A 99 -4.59 9.79 9.05
N LEU A 100 -4.44 8.65 8.39
CA LEU A 100 -4.26 8.57 6.95
C LEU A 100 -5.48 9.12 6.20
N THR A 101 -6.69 8.75 6.60
CA THR A 101 -7.93 9.30 6.02
C THR A 101 -7.99 10.82 6.19
N ASN A 102 -7.74 11.32 7.41
CA ASN A 102 -7.76 12.76 7.67
C ASN A 102 -6.69 13.53 6.87
N GLU A 103 -5.49 12.96 6.70
CA GLU A 103 -4.46 13.57 5.85
C GLU A 103 -4.88 13.63 4.38
N MET A 104 -5.53 12.57 3.87
CA MET A 104 -6.01 12.53 2.49
C MET A 104 -7.18 13.49 2.25
N ASP A 105 -8.13 13.56 3.17
CA ASP A 105 -9.24 14.52 3.11
C ASP A 105 -8.74 15.96 3.16
N ARG A 106 -7.71 16.21 3.97
CA ARG A 106 -7.05 17.51 4.01
C ARG A 106 -6.35 17.83 2.69
N LEU A 107 -5.58 16.90 2.12
CA LEU A 107 -4.92 17.10 0.84
C LEU A 107 -5.94 17.37 -0.27
N ASN A 108 -7.03 16.59 -0.33
CA ASN A 108 -8.13 16.80 -1.27
C ASN A 108 -8.76 18.19 -1.11
N SER A 109 -9.01 18.62 0.13
CA SER A 109 -9.58 19.95 0.36
C SER A 109 -8.62 21.08 -0.03
N GLU A 110 -7.32 20.96 0.24
CA GLU A 110 -6.31 21.94 -0.18
C GLU A 110 -6.17 22.03 -1.72
N VAL A 111 -6.25 20.90 -2.42
CA VAL A 111 -6.21 20.84 -3.90
C VAL A 111 -7.48 21.43 -4.51
N ASN A 112 -8.66 21.04 -4.01
CA ASN A 112 -9.94 21.57 -4.50
C ASN A 112 -10.06 23.07 -4.22
N PHE A 113 -9.61 23.52 -3.04
CA PHE A 113 -9.55 24.93 -2.71
C PHE A 113 -8.67 25.71 -3.70
N PHE A 114 -7.48 25.20 -4.02
CA PHE A 114 -6.62 25.82 -5.02
C PHE A 114 -7.32 25.98 -6.37
N PHE A 115 -7.94 24.92 -6.91
CA PHE A 115 -8.62 25.01 -8.20
C PHE A 115 -9.84 25.94 -8.18
N SER A 116 -10.59 25.97 -7.09
CA SER A 116 -11.69 26.93 -6.90
C SER A 116 -11.16 28.37 -6.92
N GLU A 117 -10.09 28.64 -6.16
CA GLU A 117 -9.49 29.97 -6.09
C GLU A 117 -8.90 30.42 -7.44
N VAL A 118 -8.34 29.50 -8.23
CA VAL A 118 -7.88 29.79 -9.60
C VAL A 118 -9.05 30.17 -10.50
N THR A 119 -10.15 29.44 -10.41
CA THR A 119 -11.34 29.65 -11.25
C THR A 119 -12.01 31.00 -10.92
N ASP A 120 -12.09 31.34 -9.64
CA ASP A 120 -12.73 32.58 -9.16
C ASP A 120 -11.81 33.81 -9.21
N LEU A 121 -10.58 33.68 -9.72
CA LEU A 121 -9.59 34.74 -9.70
C LEU A 121 -9.89 35.79 -10.79
N ASP A 122 -10.04 37.06 -10.40
CA ASP A 122 -10.13 38.15 -11.36
C ASP A 122 -8.75 38.54 -11.90
N LYS A 123 -8.69 38.89 -13.19
CA LYS A 123 -7.48 39.33 -13.89
C LYS A 123 -6.72 40.45 -13.18
N HIS A 124 -7.44 41.35 -12.50
CA HIS A 124 -6.87 42.53 -11.85
C HIS A 124 -6.56 42.31 -10.36
N ASP A 125 -6.89 41.15 -9.78
CA ASP A 125 -6.62 40.85 -8.38
C ASP A 125 -5.20 40.30 -8.17
N HIS A 126 -4.23 41.20 -8.29
CA HIS A 126 -2.82 40.90 -8.08
C HIS A 126 -2.52 40.38 -6.67
N GLN A 127 -3.23 40.84 -5.64
CA GLN A 127 -2.96 40.42 -4.26
C GLN A 127 -3.45 39.00 -3.97
N ARG A 128 -4.61 38.60 -4.50
CA ARG A 128 -5.09 37.23 -4.40
C ARG A 128 -4.23 36.28 -5.23
N SER A 129 -3.81 36.70 -6.42
CA SER A 129 -2.91 35.92 -7.27
C SER A 129 -1.55 35.64 -6.61
N GLU A 130 -0.92 36.63 -5.99
CA GLU A 130 0.35 36.43 -5.26
C GLU A 130 0.21 35.48 -4.07
N ARG A 131 -0.91 35.55 -3.34
CA ARG A 131 -1.21 34.60 -2.26
C ARG A 131 -1.42 33.19 -2.81
N LEU A 132 -2.18 33.06 -3.89
CA LEU A 132 -2.46 31.78 -4.53
C LEU A 132 -1.20 31.14 -5.12
N LEU A 133 -0.29 31.93 -5.68
CA LEU A 133 1.03 31.46 -6.11
C LEU A 133 1.83 30.86 -4.95
N PHE A 134 1.79 31.49 -3.77
CA PHE A 134 2.50 30.99 -2.59
C PHE A 134 1.84 29.76 -1.97
N GLU A 135 0.52 29.80 -1.74
CA GLU A 135 -0.24 28.72 -1.13
C GLU A 135 -0.32 27.50 -2.06
N GLY A 136 -0.63 27.72 -3.34
CA GLY A 136 -0.65 26.66 -4.35
C GLY A 136 0.71 25.99 -4.54
N SER A 137 1.83 26.74 -4.42
CA SER A 137 3.17 26.13 -4.45
C SER A 137 3.40 25.19 -3.26
N LYS A 138 2.83 25.48 -2.08
CA LYS A 138 2.91 24.57 -0.92
C LYS A 138 2.09 23.31 -1.15
N THR A 139 0.86 23.45 -1.66
CA THR A 139 0.00 22.32 -1.98
C THR A 139 0.62 21.43 -3.06
N ALA A 140 1.21 22.03 -4.10
CA ALA A 140 1.95 21.30 -5.12
C ALA A 140 3.15 20.55 -4.53
N ALA A 141 3.94 21.18 -3.64
CA ALA A 141 5.04 20.52 -2.96
C ALA A 141 4.58 19.33 -2.09
N LEU A 142 3.44 19.47 -1.40
CA LEU A 142 2.84 18.38 -0.63
C LEU A 142 2.38 17.22 -1.52
N LEU A 143 1.73 17.52 -2.66
CA LEU A 143 1.37 16.53 -3.67
C LEU A 143 2.61 15.79 -4.17
N ALA A 144 3.66 16.52 -4.57
CA ALA A 144 4.91 15.93 -5.06
C ALA A 144 5.54 14.96 -4.04
N GLN A 145 5.47 15.30 -2.75
CA GLN A 145 5.96 14.43 -1.68
C GLN A 145 5.15 13.13 -1.56
N LYS A 146 3.83 13.20 -1.79
CA LYS A 146 2.91 12.05 -1.66
C LYS A 146 2.83 11.21 -2.94
N LEU A 147 3.15 11.74 -4.13
CA LEU A 147 3.12 11.01 -5.41
C LEU A 147 3.90 9.69 -5.36
N GLY A 148 5.11 9.69 -4.80
CA GLY A 148 5.91 8.48 -4.64
C GLY A 148 5.20 7.41 -3.81
N GLN A 149 4.50 7.81 -2.73
CA GLN A 149 3.73 6.90 -1.87
C GLN A 149 2.52 6.32 -2.61
N PHE A 150 1.83 7.13 -3.43
CA PHE A 150 0.74 6.64 -4.25
C PHE A 150 1.22 5.62 -5.29
N ILE A 151 2.35 5.89 -5.94
CA ILE A 151 2.95 4.99 -6.94
C ILE A 151 3.33 3.66 -6.29
N GLU A 152 3.99 3.70 -5.13
CA GLU A 152 4.33 2.49 -4.38
C GLU A 152 3.07 1.72 -3.94
N GLY A 153 2.07 2.40 -3.39
CA GLY A 153 0.80 1.79 -3.01
C GLY A 153 0.06 1.15 -4.18
N TYR A 154 0.09 1.75 -5.38
CA TYR A 154 -0.48 1.16 -6.59
C TYR A 154 0.20 -0.15 -6.97
N ILE A 155 1.54 -0.19 -6.93
CA ILE A 155 2.31 -1.41 -7.21
C ILE A 155 2.07 -2.47 -6.14
N ASP A 156 2.07 -2.08 -4.86
CA ASP A 156 1.93 -3.00 -3.74
C ASP A 156 0.55 -3.67 -3.72
N ASN A 157 -0.48 -3.03 -4.29
CA ASN A 157 -1.85 -3.56 -4.40
C ASN A 157 -2.07 -4.56 -5.57
N MET A 158 -1.03 -4.88 -6.36
CA MET A 158 -1.16 -5.91 -7.39
C MET A 158 -1.47 -7.28 -6.79
N ALA A 159 -2.46 -7.98 -7.35
CA ALA A 159 -2.88 -9.28 -6.85
C ALA A 159 -1.97 -10.39 -7.41
N LEU A 160 -1.35 -11.12 -6.51
CA LEU A 160 -0.60 -12.33 -6.75
C LEU A 160 -1.43 -13.54 -6.39
N GLN A 161 -1.32 -14.59 -7.19
CA GLN A 161 -1.93 -15.88 -6.89
C GLN A 161 -0.88 -16.98 -6.98
N ASN A 162 -0.96 -17.93 -6.06
CA ASN A 162 -0.14 -19.14 -6.13
C ASN A 162 -0.78 -20.12 -7.10
N ARG A 163 -0.04 -20.54 -8.14
CA ARG A 163 -0.52 -21.51 -9.13
C ARG A 163 -1.03 -22.82 -8.53
N HIS A 164 -0.42 -23.28 -7.44
CA HIS A 164 -0.79 -24.54 -6.78
C HIS A 164 -1.84 -24.37 -5.69
N ASN A 165 -2.15 -23.14 -5.31
CA ASN A 165 -3.21 -22.86 -4.35
C ASN A 165 -3.91 -21.53 -4.65
N PRO A 166 -4.89 -21.52 -5.56
CA PRO A 166 -5.59 -20.31 -5.97
C PRO A 166 -6.39 -19.64 -4.84
N SER A 167 -6.64 -20.35 -3.73
CA SER A 167 -7.28 -19.77 -2.55
C SER A 167 -6.36 -18.88 -1.70
N ASN A 168 -5.04 -18.92 -1.95
CA ASN A 168 -4.08 -18.00 -1.35
C ASN A 168 -3.83 -16.81 -2.29
N ALA A 169 -4.70 -15.80 -2.18
CA ALA A 169 -4.44 -14.48 -2.74
C ALA A 169 -3.49 -13.70 -1.82
N LEU A 170 -2.49 -13.06 -2.40
CA LEU A 170 -1.50 -12.22 -1.71
C LEU A 170 -1.32 -10.95 -2.54
N THR A 171 -1.01 -9.83 -1.92
CA THR A 171 -0.60 -8.64 -2.68
C THR A 171 0.90 -8.61 -2.91
N TYR A 172 1.35 -7.88 -3.93
CA TYR A 172 2.78 -7.70 -4.19
C TYR A 172 3.53 -7.05 -3.02
N GLY A 173 2.88 -6.12 -2.32
CA GLY A 173 3.42 -5.51 -1.10
C GLY A 173 3.66 -6.52 0.02
N GLU A 174 2.70 -7.44 0.23
CA GLU A 174 2.81 -8.49 1.24
C GLU A 174 3.93 -9.50 0.92
N LEU A 175 4.15 -9.80 -0.37
CA LEU A 175 5.28 -10.60 -0.82
C LEU A 175 6.62 -9.89 -0.53
N LYS A 176 6.74 -8.62 -0.91
CA LYS A 176 7.94 -7.80 -0.72
C LYS A 176 8.31 -7.62 0.76
N ALA A 177 7.30 -7.53 1.64
CA ALA A 177 7.48 -7.40 3.08
C ALA A 177 8.06 -8.66 3.76
N GLY A 178 8.24 -9.76 3.02
CA GLY A 178 8.96 -10.93 3.50
C GLY A 178 8.15 -11.77 4.48
N THR A 179 6.94 -12.17 4.08
CA THR A 179 6.31 -13.36 4.66
C THR A 179 7.20 -14.58 4.36
N LYS A 180 8.19 -14.81 5.22
CA LYS A 180 9.08 -15.99 5.25
C LYS A 180 8.33 -17.28 5.62
N ASP A 181 7.06 -17.43 5.26
CA ASP A 181 6.41 -18.72 5.42
C ASP A 181 6.96 -19.62 4.32
N LYS A 182 7.75 -20.62 4.73
CA LYS A 182 8.42 -21.57 3.85
C LYS A 182 7.47 -22.39 2.97
N ARG A 183 6.15 -22.22 3.15
CA ARG A 183 5.09 -22.81 2.31
C ARG A 183 4.92 -22.12 0.96
N TYR A 184 5.48 -20.92 0.75
CA TYR A 184 5.32 -20.12 -0.47
C TYR A 184 6.46 -20.31 -1.49
N GLY A 185 7.21 -21.42 -1.42
CA GLY A 185 8.28 -21.74 -2.37
C GLY A 185 7.83 -22.09 -3.79
N SER A 186 6.54 -21.92 -4.13
CA SER A 186 6.02 -22.12 -5.48
C SER A 186 5.79 -20.78 -6.19
N SER A 187 5.90 -20.79 -7.52
CA SER A 187 5.72 -19.61 -8.38
C SER A 187 4.41 -18.89 -8.04
N GLN A 188 4.55 -17.65 -7.58
CA GLN A 188 3.45 -16.71 -7.44
C GLN A 188 3.42 -15.86 -8.69
N ASP A 189 2.29 -15.91 -9.38
CA ASP A 189 2.09 -15.19 -10.63
C ASP A 189 1.18 -13.98 -10.39
N ILE A 190 1.42 -12.87 -11.08
CA ILE A 190 0.50 -11.73 -11.08
C ILE A 190 -0.73 -12.14 -11.89
N VAL A 191 -1.91 -12.05 -11.27
CA VAL A 191 -3.16 -12.54 -11.87
C VAL A 191 -4.19 -11.42 -12.09
N ALA A 192 -4.06 -10.30 -11.39
CA ALA A 192 -4.89 -9.14 -11.65
C ALA A 192 -4.15 -7.83 -11.37
N TYR A 193 -4.29 -6.90 -12.32
CA TYR A 193 -3.83 -5.54 -12.17
C TYR A 193 -4.94 -4.65 -11.59
N PRO A 194 -4.63 -3.81 -10.59
CA PRO A 194 -5.57 -2.81 -10.13
C PRO A 194 -5.82 -1.80 -11.24
N CYS A 195 -7.07 -1.36 -11.36
CA CYS A 195 -7.44 -0.32 -12.31
C CYS A 195 -6.63 0.96 -12.03
N PHE A 196 -5.87 1.41 -13.02
CA PHE A 196 -5.07 2.63 -12.90
C PHE A 196 -5.94 3.88 -13.02
N LYS A 197 -6.92 3.87 -13.93
CA LYS A 197 -7.89 4.95 -14.08
C LYS A 197 -8.72 5.11 -12.80
N GLY A 198 -8.80 6.32 -12.26
CA GLY A 198 -9.44 6.60 -10.97
C GLY A 198 -8.62 6.17 -9.76
N SER A 199 -7.40 5.65 -9.93
CA SER A 199 -6.50 5.40 -8.82
C SER A 199 -5.94 6.71 -8.25
N LEU A 200 -5.47 6.67 -7.00
CA LEU A 200 -4.82 7.84 -6.39
C LEU A 200 -3.61 8.33 -7.21
N VAL A 201 -2.87 7.42 -7.86
CA VAL A 201 -1.73 7.80 -8.72
C VAL A 201 -2.20 8.66 -9.88
N GLU A 202 -3.23 8.20 -10.60
CA GLU A 202 -3.73 8.90 -11.77
C GLU A 202 -4.33 10.26 -11.38
N VAL A 203 -5.26 10.27 -10.43
CA VAL A 203 -5.95 11.48 -9.97
C VAL A 203 -4.95 12.53 -9.48
N TYR A 204 -4.02 12.16 -8.59
CA TYR A 204 -3.10 13.13 -8.02
C TYR A 204 -1.95 13.53 -8.95
N THR A 205 -1.56 12.68 -9.91
CA THR A 205 -0.59 13.08 -10.95
C THR A 205 -1.25 14.10 -11.88
N CYS A 206 -2.47 13.85 -12.34
CA CYS A 206 -3.24 14.81 -13.14
C CYS A 206 -3.44 16.14 -12.40
N ALA A 207 -3.87 16.08 -11.13
CA ALA A 207 -4.03 17.27 -10.30
C ALA A 207 -2.71 18.02 -10.14
N PHE A 208 -1.61 17.32 -9.86
CA PHE A 208 -0.30 17.96 -9.72
C PHE A 208 0.15 18.66 -11.01
N LEU A 209 -0.01 18.02 -12.17
CA LEU A 209 0.34 18.63 -13.46
C LEU A 209 -0.51 19.87 -13.76
N GLU A 210 -1.82 19.82 -13.48
CA GLU A 210 -2.70 20.96 -13.68
C GLU A 210 -2.40 22.10 -12.70
N MET A 211 -2.08 21.78 -11.44
CA MET A 211 -1.64 22.78 -10.47
C MET A 211 -0.34 23.46 -10.92
N LEU A 212 0.65 22.70 -11.40
CA LEU A 212 1.87 23.27 -11.93
C LEU A 212 1.62 24.17 -13.14
N ASN A 213 0.77 23.73 -14.08
CA ASN A 213 0.38 24.50 -15.25
C ASN A 213 -0.31 25.81 -14.85
N SER A 214 -1.31 25.74 -13.97
CA SER A 214 -2.03 26.90 -13.43
C SER A 214 -1.10 27.88 -12.71
N LEU A 215 -0.23 27.38 -11.83
CA LEU A 215 0.78 28.21 -11.15
C LEU A 215 1.72 28.89 -12.15
N ASN A 216 2.16 28.17 -13.19
CA ASN A 216 3.03 28.73 -14.22
C ASN A 216 2.34 29.81 -15.05
N ILE A 217 1.08 29.61 -15.41
CA ILE A 217 0.27 30.62 -16.11
C ILE A 217 0.11 31.87 -15.23
N LEU A 218 -0.25 31.72 -13.96
CA LEU A 218 -0.37 32.83 -13.02
C LEU A 218 0.97 33.57 -12.84
N SER A 219 2.08 32.84 -12.73
CA SER A 219 3.41 33.46 -12.64
C SER A 219 3.76 34.21 -13.93
N LEU A 220 3.41 33.69 -15.10
CA LEU A 220 3.63 34.39 -16.37
C LEU A 220 2.80 35.67 -16.44
N ILE A 221 1.52 35.62 -16.07
CA ILE A 221 0.60 36.77 -16.11
C ILE A 221 1.05 37.87 -15.15
N HIS A 222 1.34 37.54 -13.89
CA HIS A 222 1.57 38.56 -12.86
C HIS A 222 3.06 38.88 -12.60
N ARG A 223 3.98 37.97 -12.95
CA ARG A 223 5.42 38.14 -12.74
C ARG A 223 6.25 38.16 -14.02
N GLY A 224 5.64 37.88 -15.18
CA GLY A 224 6.31 37.92 -16.49
C GLY A 224 7.33 36.80 -16.71
N ARG A 225 7.32 35.76 -15.87
CA ARG A 225 8.29 34.65 -15.90
C ARG A 225 7.67 33.34 -15.44
N ASN A 226 8.28 32.23 -15.85
CA ASN A 226 7.90 30.91 -15.37
C ASN A 226 8.00 30.81 -13.84
N THR A 227 7.17 29.94 -13.25
CA THR A 227 7.23 29.62 -11.82
C THR A 227 8.61 29.04 -11.49
N PRO A 228 9.22 29.42 -10.35
CA PRO A 228 10.46 28.81 -9.89
C PRO A 228 10.36 27.27 -9.89
N ASP A 229 11.42 26.62 -10.33
CA ASP A 229 11.55 25.15 -10.37
C ASP A 229 10.49 24.42 -11.22
N TYR A 230 9.70 25.12 -12.05
CA TYR A 230 8.66 24.51 -12.89
C TYR A 230 9.17 23.33 -13.73
N LEU A 231 10.26 23.54 -14.49
CA LEU A 231 10.85 22.49 -15.32
C LEU A 231 11.47 21.37 -14.50
N VAL A 232 12.02 21.68 -13.32
CA VAL A 232 12.60 20.69 -12.40
C VAL A 232 11.51 19.79 -11.84
N ASN A 233 10.37 20.37 -11.47
CA ASN A 233 9.21 19.62 -10.96
C ASN A 233 8.59 18.73 -12.05
N LEU A 234 8.49 19.21 -13.28
CA LEU A 234 8.04 18.41 -14.42
C LEU A 234 8.98 17.22 -14.69
N GLU A 235 10.29 17.45 -14.64
CA GLU A 235 11.27 16.37 -14.84
C GLU A 235 11.21 15.33 -13.71
N SER A 236 11.08 15.77 -12.46
CA SER A 236 10.95 14.88 -11.31
C SER A 236 9.74 13.93 -11.43
N VAL A 237 8.59 14.44 -11.90
CA VAL A 237 7.41 13.59 -12.13
C VAL A 237 7.60 12.70 -13.36
N LYS A 238 8.24 13.20 -14.42
CA LYS A 238 8.61 12.39 -15.58
C LYS A 238 9.45 11.17 -15.16
N ASP A 239 10.47 11.39 -14.33
CA ASP A 239 11.35 10.32 -13.83
C ASP A 239 10.58 9.29 -13.01
N GLN A 240 9.65 9.73 -12.15
CA GLN A 240 8.80 8.83 -11.37
C GLN A 240 7.87 7.99 -12.24
N LEU A 241 7.24 8.61 -13.25
CA LEU A 241 6.35 7.92 -14.20
C LEU A 241 7.12 6.94 -15.10
N VAL A 242 8.31 7.32 -15.59
CA VAL A 242 9.20 6.41 -16.34
C VAL A 242 9.64 5.24 -15.46
N ALA A 243 9.95 5.48 -14.17
CA ALA A 243 10.29 4.41 -13.24
C ALA A 243 9.10 3.46 -12.99
N LEU A 244 7.87 3.98 -12.87
CA LEU A 244 6.66 3.17 -12.79
C LEU A 244 6.47 2.36 -14.07
N LEU A 245 6.56 3.00 -15.24
CA LEU A 245 6.45 2.36 -16.55
C LEU A 245 7.47 1.24 -16.72
N LYS A 246 8.71 1.48 -16.29
CA LYS A 246 9.77 0.46 -16.26
C LYS A 246 9.36 -0.72 -15.39
N LYS A 247 8.85 -0.50 -14.18
CA LYS A 247 8.39 -1.61 -13.32
C LYS A 247 7.26 -2.40 -13.98
N LEU A 248 6.27 -1.73 -14.56
CA LEU A 248 5.11 -2.36 -15.20
C LEU A 248 5.47 -3.14 -16.45
N ALA A 249 6.28 -2.57 -17.33
CA ALA A 249 6.49 -3.07 -18.70
C ALA A 249 7.80 -3.86 -18.87
N VAL A 250 8.79 -3.70 -17.99
CA VAL A 250 10.16 -4.20 -18.18
C VAL A 250 10.73 -4.94 -16.97
N GLY A 251 10.49 -4.38 -15.79
CA GLY A 251 11.26 -4.62 -14.59
C GLY A 251 10.83 -5.86 -13.81
N ASP A 252 11.06 -5.83 -12.50
CA ASP A 252 10.92 -7.01 -11.65
C ASP A 252 9.51 -7.62 -11.65
N LEU A 253 8.46 -6.83 -11.87
CA LEU A 253 7.10 -7.35 -12.00
C LEU A 253 7.01 -8.34 -13.17
N GLN A 254 7.75 -8.10 -14.27
CA GLN A 254 7.77 -8.99 -15.42
C GLN A 254 8.32 -10.40 -15.12
N LYS A 255 9.01 -10.59 -13.97
CA LYS A 255 9.51 -11.91 -13.51
C LYS A 255 8.44 -12.77 -12.86
N HIS A 256 7.30 -12.18 -12.51
CA HIS A 256 6.16 -12.84 -11.87
C HIS A 256 5.05 -13.20 -12.87
N PHE A 257 5.37 -13.34 -14.15
CA PHE A 257 4.43 -13.80 -15.18
C PHE A 257 4.79 -15.21 -15.63
N ASP A 258 3.76 -16.05 -15.82
CA ASP A 258 3.91 -17.41 -16.35
C ASP A 258 3.30 -17.52 -17.76
N ARG A 259 3.27 -18.74 -18.29
CA ARG A 259 2.69 -19.11 -19.59
C ARG A 259 1.22 -18.72 -19.71
N GLU A 260 0.47 -18.81 -18.62
CA GLU A 260 -0.98 -18.55 -18.58
C GLU A 260 -1.34 -17.08 -18.33
N GLN A 261 -0.45 -16.32 -17.66
CA GLN A 261 -0.59 -14.90 -17.39
C GLN A 261 0.61 -14.17 -18.03
N PRO A 262 0.48 -13.70 -19.28
CA PRO A 262 1.57 -13.05 -20.01
C PRO A 262 1.86 -11.66 -19.45
N GLY A 263 3.13 -11.25 -19.48
CA GLY A 263 3.51 -9.89 -19.14
C GLY A 263 3.27 -8.92 -20.30
N PHE A 264 3.39 -7.60 -20.08
CA PHE A 264 3.08 -6.61 -21.12
C PHE A 264 3.91 -6.78 -22.40
N ARG A 265 5.19 -7.15 -22.27
CA ARG A 265 6.05 -7.41 -23.44
C ARG A 265 5.52 -8.55 -24.31
N ASP A 266 4.90 -9.56 -23.70
CA ASP A 266 4.29 -10.68 -24.42
C ASP A 266 3.00 -10.24 -25.14
N MET A 267 2.34 -9.20 -24.64
CA MET A 267 1.16 -8.59 -25.27
C MET A 267 1.51 -7.73 -26.49
N CYS A 268 2.73 -7.17 -26.55
CA CYS A 268 3.17 -6.23 -27.59
C CYS A 268 3.54 -6.87 -28.94
N TYR A 269 3.86 -8.16 -28.96
CA TYR A 269 4.26 -8.86 -30.18
C TYR A 269 3.50 -10.17 -30.34
N GLN A 270 2.45 -10.16 -31.15
CA GLN A 270 1.70 -11.37 -31.52
C GLN A 270 1.75 -11.58 -33.03
N LEU A 271 2.10 -12.80 -33.44
CA LEU A 271 1.94 -13.28 -34.82
C LEU A 271 0.76 -14.25 -34.83
N TYR A 272 -0.35 -13.85 -35.43
CA TYR A 272 -1.55 -14.66 -35.58
C TYR A 272 -1.56 -15.33 -36.96
N ILE A 273 -2.05 -16.57 -37.05
CA ILE A 273 -2.23 -17.24 -38.34
C ILE A 273 -3.44 -16.61 -39.02
N ASP A 274 -3.25 -16.04 -40.20
CA ASP A 274 -4.36 -15.64 -41.04
C ASP A 274 -5.09 -16.88 -41.58
N TYR A 275 -6.18 -17.26 -40.93
CA TYR A 275 -7.03 -18.35 -41.37
C TYR A 275 -7.85 -18.00 -42.62
N GLN A 276 -7.86 -16.73 -43.06
CA GLN A 276 -8.47 -16.30 -44.32
C GLN A 276 -7.48 -16.39 -45.50
N ASP A 277 -6.18 -16.45 -45.23
CA ASP A 277 -5.15 -16.75 -46.22
C ASP A 277 -4.98 -18.27 -46.37
N ASN A 278 -5.10 -18.78 -47.61
CA ASN A 278 -4.88 -20.19 -47.92
C ASN A 278 -3.47 -20.67 -47.55
N ASN A 279 -2.50 -19.76 -47.48
CA ASN A 279 -1.13 -20.05 -47.04
C ASN A 279 -0.92 -19.98 -45.52
N ARG A 280 -1.95 -19.64 -44.73
CA ARG A 280 -1.83 -19.48 -43.27
C ARG A 280 -0.68 -18.56 -42.89
N SER A 281 -0.50 -17.46 -43.62
CA SER A 281 0.56 -16.50 -43.34
C SER A 281 0.39 -15.92 -41.95
N LEU A 282 1.51 -15.54 -41.33
CA LEU A 282 1.50 -14.95 -39.99
C LEU A 282 1.28 -13.44 -40.12
N ILE A 283 0.16 -12.94 -39.61
CA ILE A 283 -0.14 -11.51 -39.50
C ILE A 283 0.27 -11.01 -38.13
N TYR A 284 0.93 -9.86 -38.12
CA TYR A 284 1.27 -9.13 -36.91
C TYR A 284 0.02 -8.46 -36.32
N ARG A 285 -0.25 -8.73 -35.05
CA ARG A 285 -1.16 -7.95 -34.21
C ARG A 285 -0.34 -7.24 -33.16
N GLY A 286 0.13 -6.05 -33.51
CA GLY A 286 0.91 -5.19 -32.62
C GLY A 286 0.06 -4.50 -31.57
N ASN A 287 0.65 -4.29 -30.41
CA ASN A 287 0.16 -3.27 -29.49
C ASN A 287 0.75 -1.91 -29.94
N PRO A 288 -0.08 -0.89 -30.25
CA PRO A 288 0.41 0.43 -30.65
C PRO A 288 1.30 1.07 -29.58
N GLU A 289 1.12 0.71 -28.31
CA GLU A 289 1.94 1.24 -27.21
C GLU A 289 3.40 0.77 -27.27
N ALA A 290 3.73 -0.28 -28.03
CA ALA A 290 5.10 -0.77 -28.18
C ALA A 290 6.01 0.29 -28.83
N GLU A 291 5.49 1.01 -29.83
CA GLU A 291 6.25 2.08 -30.50
C GLU A 291 6.52 3.24 -29.54
N ARG A 292 5.50 3.67 -28.77
CA ARG A 292 5.64 4.72 -27.75
C ARG A 292 6.61 4.31 -26.65
N LEU A 293 6.60 3.04 -26.23
CA LEU A 293 7.54 2.51 -25.24
C LEU A 293 8.99 2.41 -25.73
N SER A 294 9.18 2.19 -27.04
CA SER A 294 10.52 2.10 -27.62
C SER A 294 11.34 3.38 -27.48
N VAL A 295 10.68 4.52 -27.23
CA VAL A 295 11.33 5.81 -26.91
C VAL A 295 12.06 5.76 -25.56
N PHE A 296 11.57 4.95 -24.62
CA PHE A 296 12.08 4.88 -23.25
C PHE A 296 12.90 3.60 -22.98
N PHE A 297 12.60 2.52 -23.69
CA PHE A 297 13.14 1.18 -23.40
C PHE A 297 13.46 0.41 -24.70
N ASP A 298 14.73 0.07 -24.89
CA ASP A 298 15.24 -0.65 -26.07
C ASP A 298 14.57 -2.03 -26.27
N GLU A 299 14.05 -2.62 -25.20
CA GLU A 299 13.40 -3.93 -25.26
C GLU A 299 12.06 -3.93 -26.00
N PHE A 300 11.50 -2.75 -26.29
CA PHE A 300 10.33 -2.60 -27.16
C PHE A 300 10.70 -2.21 -28.60
N SER A 301 11.99 -2.17 -28.94
CA SER A 301 12.40 -2.03 -30.34
C SER A 301 11.89 -3.21 -31.18
N PHE A 302 11.65 -2.95 -32.47
CA PHE A 302 11.16 -3.96 -33.40
C PHE A 302 12.05 -5.22 -33.41
N ASP A 303 13.38 -5.01 -33.41
CA ASP A 303 14.36 -6.10 -33.40
C ASP A 303 14.30 -6.90 -32.09
N ALA A 304 14.22 -6.22 -30.93
CA ALA A 304 14.15 -6.88 -29.62
C ALA A 304 12.86 -7.71 -29.46
N LEU A 305 11.74 -7.21 -29.96
CA LEU A 305 10.46 -7.92 -29.96
C LEU A 305 10.47 -9.11 -30.94
N ALA A 306 11.11 -8.97 -32.10
CA ALA A 306 11.17 -10.01 -33.14
C ALA A 306 12.09 -11.19 -32.79
N VAL A 307 13.19 -10.96 -32.05
CA VAL A 307 14.15 -12.01 -31.67
C VAL A 307 13.67 -12.87 -30.51
N ARG A 308 12.61 -12.44 -29.81
CA ARG A 308 12.16 -13.12 -28.60
C ARG A 308 11.57 -14.50 -28.88
N GLU A 309 11.90 -15.46 -28.02
CA GLU A 309 11.45 -16.85 -28.15
C GLU A 309 9.91 -16.90 -28.27
N ARG A 310 9.45 -17.40 -29.41
CA ARG A 310 8.04 -17.46 -29.78
C ARG A 310 7.28 -18.30 -28.75
N ARG A 311 6.27 -17.74 -28.08
CA ARG A 311 5.25 -18.55 -27.40
C ARG A 311 4.44 -19.25 -28.49
N GLN A 312 4.83 -20.48 -28.83
CA GLN A 312 4.14 -21.34 -29.79
C GLN A 312 2.89 -21.91 -29.11
N ALA A 313 1.86 -21.08 -28.96
CA ALA A 313 0.54 -21.51 -28.52
C ALA A 313 -0.44 -21.30 -29.68
N ASP A 314 -1.34 -22.25 -29.90
CA ASP A 314 -2.42 -22.17 -30.90
C ASP A 314 -3.50 -21.13 -30.55
N PHE A 315 -3.30 -20.35 -29.46
CA PHE A 315 -4.25 -19.39 -28.91
C PHE A 315 -3.60 -18.02 -28.73
N GLY A 316 -4.39 -16.95 -28.89
CA GLY A 316 -3.94 -15.58 -28.66
C GLY A 316 -3.48 -15.38 -27.21
N VAL A 317 -2.44 -14.56 -27.04
CA VAL A 317 -1.97 -14.15 -25.70
C VAL A 317 -3.04 -13.26 -25.07
N TYR A 318 -3.46 -13.60 -23.84
CA TYR A 318 -4.44 -12.83 -23.07
C TYR A 318 -3.98 -11.37 -22.93
N GLN A 319 -4.90 -10.44 -23.18
CA GLN A 319 -4.66 -9.00 -23.09
C GLN A 319 -5.30 -8.51 -21.79
N ASP A 320 -4.47 -8.18 -20.80
CA ASP A 320 -4.97 -7.59 -19.56
C ASP A 320 -5.33 -6.12 -19.80
N GLU A 321 -6.63 -5.83 -19.77
CA GLU A 321 -7.17 -4.49 -20.05
C GLU A 321 -6.70 -3.45 -19.02
N HIS A 322 -6.49 -3.84 -17.75
CA HIS A 322 -6.05 -2.94 -16.70
C HIS A 322 -4.58 -2.58 -16.84
N LEU A 323 -3.71 -3.53 -17.17
CA LEU A 323 -2.31 -3.26 -17.50
C LEU A 323 -2.17 -2.40 -18.75
N HIS A 324 -2.93 -2.71 -19.81
CA HIS A 324 -2.92 -1.94 -21.04
C HIS A 324 -3.38 -0.49 -20.81
N CYS A 325 -4.48 -0.32 -20.09
CA CYS A 325 -4.98 0.99 -19.68
C CYS A 325 -3.94 1.74 -18.84
N ALA A 326 -3.31 1.10 -17.84
CA ALA A 326 -2.29 1.73 -17.00
C ALA A 326 -1.12 2.28 -17.83
N ILE A 327 -0.57 1.48 -18.75
CA ILE A 327 0.54 1.88 -19.60
C ILE A 327 0.15 3.01 -20.53
N THR A 328 -1.03 2.93 -21.14
CA THR A 328 -1.56 3.97 -22.04
C THR A 328 -1.72 5.29 -21.29
N GLU A 329 -2.32 5.29 -20.10
CA GLU A 329 -2.53 6.51 -19.31
C GLU A 329 -1.21 7.11 -18.82
N ILE A 330 -0.24 6.29 -18.40
CA ILE A 330 1.10 6.78 -18.02
C ILE A 330 1.81 7.43 -19.22
N LEU A 331 1.74 6.82 -20.40
CA LEU A 331 2.32 7.40 -21.62
C LEU A 331 1.64 8.72 -22.01
N ASN A 332 0.31 8.82 -21.86
CA ASN A 332 -0.41 10.09 -22.06
C ASN A 332 0.06 11.18 -21.09
N MET A 333 0.30 10.84 -19.82
CA MET A 333 0.85 11.78 -18.84
C MET A 333 2.27 12.23 -19.21
N LEU A 334 3.11 11.32 -19.70
CA LEU A 334 4.46 11.65 -20.17
C LEU A 334 4.45 12.61 -21.37
N GLU A 335 3.56 12.38 -22.33
CA GLU A 335 3.35 13.29 -23.46
C GLU A 335 2.83 14.66 -22.99
N ASN A 336 1.92 14.70 -22.02
CA ASN A 336 1.47 15.94 -21.42
C ASN A 336 2.61 16.71 -20.74
N ILE A 337 3.52 16.02 -20.04
CA ILE A 337 4.71 16.65 -19.45
C ILE A 337 5.60 17.25 -20.53
N ASP A 338 5.88 16.52 -21.62
CA ASP A 338 6.71 17.03 -22.70
C ASP A 338 6.04 18.23 -23.40
N ASN A 339 4.72 18.20 -23.60
CA ASN A 339 3.94 19.34 -24.09
C ASN A 339 4.05 20.57 -23.17
N LEU A 340 3.96 20.38 -21.85
CA LEU A 340 4.11 21.44 -20.86
C LEU A 340 5.52 22.05 -20.87
N LYS A 341 6.57 21.22 -20.97
CA LYS A 341 7.96 21.67 -21.08
C LYS A 341 8.19 22.49 -22.35
N MET A 342 7.64 22.04 -23.49
CA MET A 342 7.71 22.76 -24.75
C MET A 342 7.04 24.13 -24.63
N ARG A 343 5.81 24.19 -24.10
CA ARG A 343 5.07 25.45 -23.89
C ARG A 343 5.86 26.47 -23.06
N ALA A 344 6.51 26.03 -21.98
CA ALA A 344 7.31 26.91 -21.13
C ALA A 344 8.59 27.42 -21.80
N SER A 345 9.07 26.71 -22.83
CA SER A 345 10.29 27.03 -23.59
C SER A 345 10.01 27.91 -24.82
N THR A 346 8.75 28.00 -25.27
CA THR A 346 8.34 28.75 -26.48
C THR A 346 8.03 30.23 -26.24
N LEU A 347 8.44 30.81 -25.10
CA LEU A 347 8.21 32.23 -24.84
C LEU A 347 9.04 33.11 -25.80
N PRO A 348 8.47 34.18 -26.37
CA PRO A 348 9.21 35.05 -27.28
C PRO A 348 10.46 35.67 -26.63
N ASP A 349 11.51 35.80 -27.45
CA ASP A 349 12.80 36.35 -27.04
C ASP A 349 12.73 37.87 -26.78
N THR A 350 11.92 38.58 -27.58
CA THR A 350 11.76 40.03 -27.43
C THR A 350 10.77 40.38 -26.32
N ALA A 351 11.04 41.48 -25.60
CA ALA A 351 10.19 41.92 -24.50
C ALA A 351 8.78 42.32 -24.95
N GLU A 352 8.66 42.93 -26.15
CA GLU A 352 7.40 43.41 -26.72
C GLU A 352 6.49 42.25 -27.13
N GLU A 353 7.02 41.26 -27.86
CA GLU A 353 6.27 40.05 -28.24
C GLU A 353 5.89 39.23 -27.01
N ARG A 354 6.76 39.15 -26.01
CA ARG A 354 6.47 38.46 -24.75
C ARG A 354 5.34 39.13 -23.98
N SER A 355 5.34 40.45 -23.85
CA SER A 355 4.24 41.18 -23.22
C SER A 355 2.92 40.99 -23.97
N HIS A 356 2.94 40.98 -25.30
CA HIS A 356 1.74 40.70 -26.11
C HIS A 356 1.23 39.27 -25.89
N ALA A 357 2.12 38.28 -25.95
CA ALA A 357 1.77 36.87 -25.72
C ALA A 357 1.19 36.63 -24.32
N ILE A 358 1.77 37.26 -23.28
CA ILE A 358 1.26 37.18 -21.91
C ILE A 358 -0.13 37.84 -21.80
N SER A 359 -0.35 38.96 -22.48
CA SER A 359 -1.69 39.60 -22.51
C SER A 359 -2.74 38.68 -23.12
N VAL A 360 -2.43 38.05 -24.26
CA VAL A 360 -3.35 37.10 -24.93
C VAL A 360 -3.59 35.87 -24.06
N LEU A 361 -2.55 35.35 -23.40
CA LEU A 361 -2.68 34.24 -22.44
C LEU A 361 -3.59 34.62 -21.28
N SER A 362 -3.41 35.82 -20.72
CA SER A 362 -4.24 36.33 -19.64
C SER A 362 -5.70 36.43 -20.04
N ASP A 363 -5.99 37.01 -21.21
CA ASP A 363 -7.37 37.13 -21.70
C ASP A 363 -8.02 35.75 -21.86
N LYS A 364 -7.31 34.80 -22.49
CA LYS A 364 -7.84 33.44 -22.68
C LYS A 364 -8.07 32.70 -21.36
N PHE A 365 -7.11 32.76 -20.43
CA PHE A 365 -7.18 32.07 -19.15
C PHE A 365 -8.41 32.51 -18.34
N PHE A 366 -8.62 33.82 -18.18
CA PHE A 366 -9.77 34.33 -17.43
C PHE A 366 -11.10 34.24 -18.21
N LEU A 367 -11.09 34.29 -19.55
CA LEU A 367 -12.29 34.06 -20.37
C LEU A 367 -12.80 32.62 -20.24
N THR A 368 -11.91 31.63 -20.28
CA THR A 368 -12.31 30.21 -20.14
C THR A 368 -12.94 29.90 -18.79
N HIS A 369 -12.61 30.66 -17.74
CA HIS A 369 -13.22 30.50 -16.41
C HIS A 369 -14.55 31.25 -16.24
N ASN A 370 -14.77 32.32 -17.02
CA ASN A 370 -16.06 33.03 -17.04
C ASN A 370 -17.14 32.32 -17.89
N GLU A 371 -16.73 31.59 -18.94
CA GLU A 371 -17.66 30.82 -19.79
C GLU A 371 -18.17 29.54 -19.11
N SER A 372 -17.41 28.96 -18.16
CA SER A 372 -17.90 27.82 -17.36
C SER A 372 -19.12 28.17 -16.50
N ASP A 373 -19.22 29.41 -16.01
CA ASP A 373 -20.36 29.87 -15.19
C ASP A 373 -21.64 30.14 -16.00
N THR A 374 -21.52 30.38 -17.31
CA THR A 374 -22.68 30.64 -18.17
C THR A 374 -23.27 29.38 -18.82
N SER A 375 -22.55 28.26 -18.80
CA SER A 375 -23.05 26.98 -19.32
C SER A 375 -23.86 26.15 -18.33
N ALA A 376 -23.87 26.51 -17.04
CA ALA A 376 -24.62 25.80 -16.00
C ALA A 376 -26.04 26.38 -15.74
N SER A 377 -26.46 27.43 -16.45
CA SER A 377 -27.73 28.11 -16.21
C SER A 377 -28.84 27.84 -17.24
N ASP A 378 -28.69 26.86 -18.13
CA ASP A 378 -29.75 26.49 -19.07
C ASP A 378 -29.95 24.97 -19.16
N SER A 379 -30.61 24.41 -18.14
CA SER A 379 -31.58 23.32 -18.34
C SER A 379 -32.46 23.16 -17.10
N VAL A 380 -33.75 23.43 -17.32
CA VAL A 380 -34.92 23.27 -16.44
C VAL A 380 -35.01 21.89 -15.79
#